data_AF-A0A0B7N0N5-F1
#
_entry.id   AF-A0A0B7N0N5-F1
#
_cell.length_a   1.000
_cell.length_b   1.000
_cell.length_c   1.000
_cell.angle_alpha   90.00
_cell.angle_beta   90.00
_cell.angle_gamma   90.00
#
_symmetry.space_group_name_H-M   'P 1'
#
loop_
_entity.id
_entity.type
_entity.pdbx_description
1 polymer ?
#
loop_
_entity_poly.entity_id
_entity_poly.type
_entity_poly.pdbx_seq_one_letter_code
_entity_poly.pdbx_strand_id
1 'polypeptide(L)'
;MLLLSSSLPSKQSPLKATPEQVEIMEKSGTRVAHTYDNLSADCDQAALFLGSEEWIPSLEVFNRKPAIRVSWKGSSLKIKTMPYFDKLHPSEVTIAATLRLTPEQYLKCKWALILAAKEASETDTLFRKSEAQKVCCVDVNKTSVLWTAFGKLGWLGPRWPQ
;
A
#
# COMPACT_ATOMS: atom_id res chain seq x y z
N MET A 1 -19.98 58.97 -14.50
CA MET A 1 -19.28 58.43 -13.31
C MET A 1 -19.64 56.96 -13.19
N LEU A 2 -18.64 56.11 -13.02
CA LEU A 2 -18.67 54.66 -13.23
C LEU A 2 -19.44 53.91 -12.13
N LEU A 3 -20.19 52.89 -12.55
CA LEU A 3 -20.80 51.82 -11.76
C LEU A 3 -19.72 50.90 -11.19
N LEU A 4 -19.87 50.44 -9.94
CA LEU A 4 -19.26 49.19 -9.43
C LEU A 4 -20.05 48.71 -8.19
N SER A 5 -21.04 47.83 -8.40
CA SER A 5 -21.62 47.00 -7.33
C SER A 5 -20.82 45.70 -7.24
N SER A 6 -20.16 45.46 -6.12
CA SER A 6 -19.40 44.24 -5.82
C SER A 6 -20.34 43.12 -5.35
N SER A 7 -20.34 41.99 -6.06
CA SER A 7 -21.07 40.77 -5.68
C SER A 7 -20.12 39.78 -4.98
N LEU A 8 -20.53 39.22 -3.84
CA LEU A 8 -19.82 38.19 -3.08
C LEU A 8 -20.07 36.79 -3.69
N PRO A 9 -19.08 35.87 -3.70
CA PRO A 9 -19.30 34.50 -4.16
C PRO A 9 -20.02 33.65 -3.10
N SER A 10 -21.07 32.96 -3.54
CA SER A 10 -21.89 32.06 -2.73
C SER A 10 -21.12 30.79 -2.33
N LYS A 11 -21.26 30.36 -1.08
CA LYS A 11 -20.69 29.12 -0.54
C LYS A 11 -21.29 27.91 -1.24
N GLN A 12 -20.47 27.14 -1.97
CA GLN A 12 -20.86 25.82 -2.47
C GLN A 12 -20.90 24.83 -1.29
N SER A 13 -22.04 24.17 -1.13
CA SER A 13 -22.24 23.06 -0.21
C SER A 13 -21.50 21.80 -0.71
N PRO A 14 -21.08 20.89 0.19
CA PRO A 14 -20.47 19.63 -0.22
C PRO A 14 -21.50 18.78 -0.96
N LEU A 15 -21.18 18.35 -2.17
CA LEU A 15 -21.97 17.40 -2.95
C LEU A 15 -22.12 16.10 -2.15
N LYS A 16 -23.37 15.71 -1.86
CA LYS A 16 -23.72 14.46 -1.18
C LYS A 16 -23.54 13.33 -2.18
N ALA A 17 -22.67 12.36 -1.86
CA ALA A 17 -22.43 11.19 -2.70
C ALA A 17 -23.73 10.41 -2.94
N THR A 18 -23.90 9.85 -4.14
CA THR A 18 -25.08 9.07 -4.52
C THR A 18 -25.07 7.69 -3.84
N PRO A 19 -26.24 7.07 -3.61
CA PRO A 19 -26.33 5.75 -2.95
C PRO A 19 -25.47 4.67 -3.63
N GLU A 20 -25.35 4.73 -4.95
CA GLU A 20 -24.51 3.83 -5.76
C GLU A 20 -23.00 4.00 -5.47
N GLN A 21 -22.53 5.23 -5.27
CA GLN A 21 -21.14 5.51 -4.90
C GLN A 21 -20.83 5.07 -3.46
N VAL A 22 -21.81 5.15 -2.55
CA VAL A 22 -21.68 4.67 -1.17
C VAL A 22 -21.62 3.14 -1.14
N GLU A 23 -22.44 2.47 -1.94
CA GLU A 23 -22.47 1.00 -2.01
C GLU A 23 -21.21 0.40 -2.66
N ILE A 24 -20.65 1.05 -3.69
CA ILE A 24 -19.36 0.67 -4.29
C ILE A 24 -18.22 0.84 -3.28
N MET A 25 -18.25 1.92 -2.48
CA MET A 25 -17.23 2.22 -1.48
C MET A 25 -17.32 1.28 -0.26
N GLU A 26 -18.52 0.88 0.17
CA GLU A 26 -18.71 -0.12 1.21
C GLU A 26 -18.30 -1.53 0.75
N LYS A 27 -18.63 -1.90 -0.50
CA LYS A 27 -18.19 -3.19 -1.08
C LYS A 27 -16.67 -3.29 -1.24
N SER A 28 -16.00 -2.19 -1.59
CA SER A 28 -14.53 -2.14 -1.67
C SER A 28 -13.88 -2.23 -0.28
N GLY A 29 -14.42 -1.53 0.72
CA GLY A 29 -13.92 -1.57 2.09
C GLY A 29 -13.94 -2.97 2.74
N THR A 30 -14.99 -3.75 2.49
CA THR A 30 -15.09 -5.13 3.01
C THR A 30 -14.15 -6.10 2.30
N ARG A 31 -13.90 -5.94 0.99
CA ARG A 31 -13.06 -6.86 0.20
C ARG A 31 -11.57 -6.77 0.59
N VAL A 32 -11.12 -5.57 0.96
CA VAL A 32 -9.71 -5.29 1.28
C VAL A 32 -9.28 -5.88 2.63
N ALA A 33 -10.14 -5.81 3.66
CA ALA A 33 -9.82 -6.38 4.98
C ALA A 33 -9.64 -7.92 4.94
N HIS A 34 -10.40 -8.61 4.09
CA HIS A 34 -10.26 -10.06 3.89
C HIS A 34 -9.04 -10.46 3.05
N THR A 35 -8.37 -9.51 2.38
CA THR A 35 -7.27 -9.83 1.46
C THR A 35 -6.05 -10.36 2.21
N TYR A 36 -5.66 -9.72 3.33
CA TYR A 36 -4.48 -10.16 4.08
C TYR A 36 -4.64 -11.56 4.68
N ASP A 37 -5.80 -11.88 5.23
CA ASP A 37 -6.02 -13.17 5.88
C ASP A 37 -5.99 -14.33 4.87
N ASN A 38 -6.49 -14.11 3.66
CA ASN A 38 -6.52 -15.10 2.58
C ASN A 38 -5.19 -15.22 1.80
N LEU A 39 -4.23 -14.31 2.01
CA LEU A 39 -2.94 -14.38 1.34
C LEU A 39 -2.02 -15.41 1.99
N SER A 40 -1.46 -16.29 1.17
CA SER A 40 -0.32 -17.14 1.55
C SER A 40 1.01 -16.42 1.28
N ALA A 41 2.02 -16.66 2.11
CA ALA A 41 3.35 -16.06 1.90
C ALA A 41 4.10 -16.64 0.68
N ASP A 42 3.74 -17.84 0.25
CA ASP A 42 4.23 -18.51 -0.97
C ASP A 42 3.26 -18.44 -2.14
N CYS A 43 2.33 -17.47 -2.12
CA CYS A 43 1.40 -17.25 -3.22
C CYS A 43 2.12 -17.16 -4.58
N ASP A 44 1.50 -17.77 -5.60
CA ASP A 44 1.94 -17.63 -6.97
C ASP A 44 1.65 -16.21 -7.46
N GLN A 45 2.72 -15.43 -7.64
CA GLN A 45 2.64 -14.04 -8.08
C GLN A 45 2.00 -13.92 -9.46
N ALA A 46 2.22 -14.87 -10.36
CA ALA A 46 1.62 -14.85 -11.68
C ALA A 46 0.10 -15.05 -11.60
N ALA A 47 -0.35 -15.94 -10.71
CA ALA A 47 -1.78 -16.13 -10.46
C ALA A 47 -2.43 -14.92 -9.79
N LEU A 48 -1.74 -14.29 -8.82
CA LEU A 48 -2.26 -13.11 -8.11
C LEU A 48 -2.44 -11.89 -9.01
N PHE A 49 -1.59 -11.72 -10.01
CA PHE A 49 -1.57 -10.56 -10.90
C PHE A 49 -1.97 -10.90 -12.34
N LEU A 50 -2.67 -12.00 -12.57
CA LEU A 50 -3.12 -12.42 -13.89
C LEU A 50 -3.91 -11.31 -14.59
N GLY A 51 -3.43 -10.88 -15.76
CA GLY A 51 -4.02 -9.77 -16.53
C GLY A 51 -3.65 -8.37 -16.01
N SER A 52 -2.65 -8.28 -15.14
CA SER A 52 -2.14 -7.04 -14.53
C SER A 52 -0.68 -7.18 -14.11
N GLU A 53 0.11 -7.89 -14.92
CA GLU A 53 1.47 -8.30 -14.60
C GLU A 53 2.41 -7.10 -14.36
N GLU A 54 2.06 -5.91 -14.84
CA GLU A 54 2.77 -4.66 -14.57
C GLU A 54 2.78 -4.26 -13.09
N TRP A 55 1.88 -4.83 -12.27
CA TRP A 55 1.84 -4.63 -10.82
C TRP A 55 2.81 -5.54 -10.05
N ILE A 56 3.43 -6.52 -10.71
CA ILE A 56 4.46 -7.35 -10.08
C ILE A 56 5.72 -6.49 -9.88
N PRO A 57 6.16 -6.26 -8.63
CA PRO A 57 7.24 -5.34 -8.33
C PRO A 57 8.58 -5.87 -8.82
N SER A 58 9.23 -5.15 -9.73
CA SER A 58 10.60 -5.46 -10.13
C SER A 58 11.57 -5.21 -8.97
N LEU A 59 12.37 -6.24 -8.64
CA LEU A 59 13.40 -6.17 -7.59
C LEU A 59 14.64 -5.38 -8.03
N GLU A 60 14.82 -5.14 -9.34
CA GLU A 60 15.94 -4.34 -9.86
C GLU A 60 15.93 -2.90 -9.35
N VAL A 61 14.78 -2.42 -8.88
CA VAL A 61 14.66 -1.08 -8.29
C VAL A 61 15.63 -0.89 -7.11
N PHE A 62 15.98 -1.95 -6.39
CA PHE A 62 16.95 -1.88 -5.29
C PHE A 62 18.35 -1.49 -5.77
N ASN A 63 18.72 -1.82 -7.01
CA ASN A 63 20.00 -1.43 -7.61
C ASN A 63 20.03 0.08 -7.94
N ARG A 64 18.87 0.64 -8.31
CA ARG A 64 18.73 2.05 -8.71
C ARG A 64 18.46 2.97 -7.51
N LYS A 65 17.84 2.44 -6.46
CA LYS A 65 17.44 3.17 -5.24
C LYS A 65 18.01 2.52 -3.97
N PRO A 66 19.35 2.42 -3.82
CA PRO A 66 19.97 1.82 -2.64
C PRO A 66 19.72 2.59 -1.32
N ALA A 67 19.15 3.80 -1.42
CA ALA A 67 18.86 4.68 -0.28
C ALA A 67 17.51 4.40 0.42
N ILE A 68 16.66 3.48 -0.08
CA ILE A 68 15.42 3.13 0.63
C ILE A 68 15.77 2.31 1.87
N ARG A 69 15.98 3.03 2.97
CA ARG A 69 16.22 2.48 4.30
C ARG A 69 15.02 2.82 5.19
N VAL A 70 14.57 1.81 5.91
CA VAL A 70 13.58 1.98 6.97
C VAL A 70 14.31 2.09 8.30
N SER A 71 13.71 2.79 9.26
CA SER A 71 14.23 2.91 10.62
C SER A 71 13.16 2.49 11.62
N TRP A 72 13.55 1.77 12.66
CA TRP A 72 12.68 1.34 13.73
C TRP A 72 13.43 1.36 15.06
N LYS A 73 12.73 1.67 16.16
CA LYS A 73 13.36 1.73 17.49
C LYS A 73 13.70 0.32 18.00
N GLY A 74 14.92 0.19 18.49
CA GLY A 74 15.46 -1.03 19.09
C GLY A 74 16.09 -1.99 18.07
N SER A 75 16.63 -3.10 18.58
CA SER A 75 17.35 -4.08 17.77
C SER A 75 16.47 -4.76 16.73
N SER A 76 17.04 -5.09 15.58
CA SER A 76 16.35 -5.82 14.51
C SER A 76 16.04 -7.26 14.91
N LEU A 77 14.98 -7.83 14.33
CA LEU A 77 14.61 -9.23 14.52
C LEU A 77 15.56 -10.16 13.76
N LYS A 78 16.02 -11.23 14.39
CA LYS A 78 16.79 -12.29 13.72
C LYS A 78 15.81 -13.19 12.94
N ILE A 79 15.83 -13.10 11.61
CA ILE A 79 14.87 -13.81 10.75
C ILE A 79 15.48 -14.91 9.87
N LYS A 80 16.81 -15.09 9.89
CA LYS A 80 17.53 -16.00 8.97
C LYS A 80 17.08 -17.46 9.00
N THR A 81 16.58 -17.93 10.14
CA THR A 81 16.16 -19.32 10.36
C THR A 81 14.65 -19.48 10.31
N MET A 82 13.90 -18.41 9.97
CA MET A 82 12.44 -18.44 9.94
C MET A 82 11.94 -18.94 8.58
N PRO A 83 10.74 -19.55 8.53
CA PRO A 83 10.10 -19.92 7.27
C PRO A 83 10.00 -18.74 6.30
N TYR A 84 10.08 -19.04 5.00
CA TYR A 84 10.01 -18.08 3.88
C TYR A 84 11.14 -17.04 3.81
N PHE A 85 12.19 -17.18 4.61
CA PHE A 85 13.35 -16.29 4.54
C PHE A 85 14.01 -16.27 3.14
N ASP A 86 14.09 -17.43 2.51
CA ASP A 86 14.62 -17.66 1.17
C ASP A 86 13.81 -17.00 0.05
N LYS A 87 12.56 -16.61 0.32
CA LYS A 87 11.69 -15.89 -0.61
C LYS A 87 11.93 -14.38 -0.63
N LEU A 88 12.70 -13.85 0.31
CA LEU A 88 12.99 -12.42 0.40
C LEU A 88 14.23 -12.04 -0.38
N HIS A 89 14.15 -10.93 -1.13
CA HIS A 89 15.35 -10.28 -1.64
C HIS A 89 16.22 -9.75 -0.48
N PRO A 90 17.57 -9.69 -0.58
CA PRO A 90 18.44 -9.19 0.50
C PRO A 90 18.07 -7.80 1.04
N SER A 91 17.60 -6.90 0.19
CA SER A 91 17.09 -5.59 0.60
C SER A 91 15.80 -5.70 1.42
N GLU A 92 14.92 -6.63 1.05
CA GLU A 92 13.66 -6.90 1.77
C GLU A 92 13.93 -7.55 3.13
N VAL A 93 14.92 -8.45 3.22
CA VAL A 93 15.41 -9.01 4.50
C VAL A 93 15.76 -7.88 5.48
N THR A 94 16.47 -6.85 5.01
CA THR A 94 16.85 -5.71 5.85
C THR A 94 15.62 -4.93 6.33
N ILE A 95 14.64 -4.70 5.45
CA ILE A 95 13.39 -4.01 5.80
C ILE A 95 12.58 -4.81 6.82
N ALA A 96 12.35 -6.10 6.56
CA ALA A 96 11.59 -7.00 7.42
C ALA A 96 12.23 -7.13 8.81
N ALA A 97 13.54 -7.37 8.88
CA ALA A 97 14.29 -7.47 10.12
C ALA A 97 14.23 -6.17 10.93
N THR A 98 14.39 -5.01 10.28
CA THR A 98 14.32 -3.70 10.94
C THR A 98 12.95 -3.44 11.53
N LEU A 99 11.88 -3.72 10.77
CA LEU A 99 10.50 -3.56 11.23
C LEU A 99 10.03 -4.67 12.18
N ARG A 100 10.90 -5.65 12.49
CA ARG A 100 10.58 -6.81 13.32
C ARG A 100 9.34 -7.54 12.80
N LEU A 101 9.34 -7.83 11.50
CA LEU A 101 8.36 -8.67 10.83
C LEU A 101 9.01 -10.01 10.54
N THR A 102 8.27 -11.10 10.71
CA THR A 102 8.71 -12.40 10.16
C THR A 102 8.70 -12.32 8.62
N PRO A 103 9.44 -13.18 7.91
CA PRO A 103 9.41 -13.19 6.45
C PRO A 103 7.98 -13.40 5.90
N GLU A 104 7.20 -14.28 6.53
CA GLU A 104 5.79 -14.50 6.23
C GLU A 104 4.95 -13.21 6.35
N GLN A 105 5.04 -12.51 7.48
CA GLN A 105 4.31 -11.25 7.70
C GLN A 105 4.69 -10.20 6.66
N TYR A 106 5.99 -10.08 6.36
CA TYR A 106 6.47 -9.13 5.35
C TYR A 106 5.88 -9.44 3.97
N LEU A 107 5.92 -10.70 3.53
CA LEU A 107 5.38 -11.12 2.23
C LEU A 107 3.87 -10.87 2.13
N LYS A 108 3.11 -11.25 3.17
CA LYS A 108 1.67 -10.98 3.22
C LYS A 108 1.38 -9.47 3.16
N CYS A 109 2.11 -8.65 3.92
CA CYS A 109 1.96 -7.19 3.85
C CYS A 109 2.31 -6.63 2.47
N LYS A 110 3.39 -7.11 1.85
CA LYS A 110 3.83 -6.69 0.50
C LYS A 110 2.72 -6.91 -0.51
N TRP A 111 2.20 -8.13 -0.60
CA TRP A 111 1.17 -8.45 -1.60
C TRP A 111 -0.15 -7.77 -1.31
N ALA A 112 -0.58 -7.71 -0.05
CA ALA A 112 -1.82 -7.04 0.32
C ALA A 112 -1.78 -5.54 -0.04
N LEU A 113 -0.66 -4.85 0.24
CA LEU A 113 -0.52 -3.42 -0.10
C LEU A 113 -0.49 -3.16 -1.60
N ILE A 114 0.17 -4.01 -2.38
CA ILE A 114 0.24 -3.85 -3.85
C ILE A 114 -1.13 -4.12 -4.47
N LEU A 115 -1.85 -5.17 -4.04
CA LEU A 115 -3.21 -5.46 -4.50
C LEU A 115 -4.19 -4.33 -4.15
N ALA A 116 -4.11 -3.78 -2.93
CA ALA A 116 -4.95 -2.65 -2.55
C ALA A 116 -4.62 -1.37 -3.34
N ALA A 117 -3.35 -1.13 -3.65
CA ALA A 117 -2.94 -0.02 -4.50
C ALA A 117 -3.45 -0.19 -5.94
N LYS A 118 -3.45 -1.42 -6.47
CA LYS A 118 -4.04 -1.77 -7.76
C LYS A 118 -5.54 -1.46 -7.79
N GLU A 119 -6.30 -1.93 -6.81
CA GLU A 119 -7.73 -1.66 -6.71
C GLU A 119 -8.03 -0.16 -6.62
N ALA A 120 -7.23 0.59 -5.86
CA ALA A 120 -7.34 2.06 -5.82
C ALA A 120 -7.09 2.67 -7.20
N SER A 121 -6.11 2.18 -7.95
CA SER A 121 -5.82 2.64 -9.32
C SER A 121 -6.94 2.32 -10.31
N GLU A 122 -7.56 1.14 -10.21
CA GLU A 122 -8.69 0.72 -11.06
C GLU A 122 -9.96 1.53 -10.80
N THR A 123 -10.14 1.98 -9.55
CA THR A 123 -11.30 2.78 -9.13
C THR A 123 -11.07 4.30 -9.20
N ASP A 124 -9.94 4.73 -9.76
CA ASP A 124 -9.54 6.14 -9.83
C ASP A 124 -9.41 6.83 -8.45
N THR A 125 -9.17 6.07 -7.38
CA THR A 125 -9.05 6.59 -6.01
C THR A 125 -7.59 6.67 -5.53
N LEU A 126 -7.31 7.49 -4.52
CA LEU A 126 -5.96 7.62 -3.95
C LEU A 126 -5.67 6.51 -2.94
N PHE A 127 -4.52 5.85 -3.07
CA PHE A 127 -4.06 4.87 -2.10
C PHE A 127 -3.37 5.53 -0.90
N ARG A 128 -4.19 6.13 -0.02
CA ARG A 128 -3.72 6.87 1.16
C ARG A 128 -3.14 5.93 2.21
N LYS A 129 -2.28 6.50 3.07
CA LYS A 129 -1.72 5.80 4.24
C LYS A 129 -2.80 5.20 5.15
N SER A 130 -3.92 5.90 5.36
CA SER A 130 -5.04 5.40 6.16
C SER A 130 -5.65 4.13 5.58
N GLU A 131 -5.69 4.00 4.26
CA GLU A 131 -6.21 2.81 3.59
C GLU A 131 -5.22 1.67 3.75
N ALA A 132 -3.93 1.93 3.50
CA ALA A 132 -2.86 0.96 3.73
C ALA A 132 -2.89 0.36 5.14
N GLN A 133 -3.09 1.18 6.17
CA GLN A 133 -3.17 0.75 7.57
C GLN A 133 -4.33 -0.20 7.87
N LYS A 134 -5.42 -0.17 7.09
CA LYS A 134 -6.56 -1.10 7.23
C LYS A 134 -6.31 -2.44 6.54
N VAL A 135 -5.39 -2.49 5.58
CA VAL A 135 -5.13 -3.69 4.76
C VAL A 135 -4.30 -4.72 5.51
N CYS A 136 -3.30 -4.27 6.27
CA CYS A 136 -2.36 -5.18 6.92
C CYS A 136 -2.79 -5.48 8.37
N CYS A 137 -2.87 -6.77 8.73
CA CYS A 137 -3.12 -7.21 10.11
C CYS A 137 -1.86 -7.13 11.02
N VAL A 138 -1.03 -6.10 10.83
CA VAL A 138 0.15 -5.82 11.66
C VAL A 138 0.05 -4.41 12.26
N ASP A 139 0.99 -4.06 13.13
CA ASP A 139 1.06 -2.72 13.73
C ASP A 139 0.97 -1.61 12.66
N VAL A 140 0.03 -0.67 12.87
CA VAL A 140 -0.31 0.40 11.92
C VAL A 140 0.86 1.35 11.61
N ASN A 141 1.84 1.48 12.50
CA ASN A 141 3.04 2.27 12.26
C ASN A 141 4.00 1.51 11.36
N LYS A 142 4.16 0.20 11.53
CA LYS A 142 4.95 -0.63 10.59
C LYS A 142 4.36 -0.58 9.19
N THR A 143 3.04 -0.67 9.07
CA THR A 143 2.34 -0.53 7.79
C THR A 143 2.56 0.84 7.15
N SER A 144 2.58 1.91 7.95
CA SER A 144 2.90 3.26 7.46
C SER A 144 4.31 3.37 6.88
N VAL A 145 5.28 2.70 7.52
CA VAL A 145 6.66 2.66 7.03
C VAL A 145 6.77 1.85 5.74
N LEU A 146 6.12 0.68 5.67
CA LEU A 146 6.06 -0.13 4.44
C LEU A 146 5.41 0.64 3.29
N TRP A 147 4.26 1.27 3.53
CA TRP A 147 3.56 2.11 2.53
C TRP A 147 4.47 3.20 1.98
N THR A 148 5.21 3.88 2.85
CA THR A 148 6.16 4.93 2.43
C THR A 148 7.32 4.35 1.62
N ALA A 149 7.88 3.21 2.05
CA ALA A 149 9.00 2.56 1.38
C ALA A 149 8.59 2.04 -0.01
N PHE A 150 7.47 1.33 -0.11
CA PHE A 150 6.97 0.75 -1.35
C PHE A 150 6.54 1.82 -2.35
N GLY A 151 5.94 2.91 -1.88
CA GLY A 151 5.64 4.07 -2.72
C GLY A 151 6.90 4.71 -3.31
N LYS A 152 7.93 4.92 -2.49
CA LYS A 152 9.24 5.41 -2.98
C LYS A 152 9.93 4.44 -3.93
N LEU A 153 9.72 3.14 -3.79
CA LEU A 153 10.17 2.13 -4.74
C LEU A 153 9.34 2.15 -6.04
N GLY A 154 8.16 2.76 -6.04
CA GLY A 154 7.25 2.82 -7.19
C GLY A 154 6.34 1.60 -7.30
N TRP A 155 6.21 0.80 -6.23
CA TRP A 155 5.41 -0.42 -6.23
C TRP A 155 3.91 -0.17 -5.99
N LEU A 156 3.52 1.04 -5.60
CA LEU A 156 2.13 1.40 -5.25
C LEU A 156 1.41 2.16 -6.38
N GLY A 157 1.97 2.16 -7.58
CA GLY A 157 1.36 2.74 -8.77
C GLY A 157 1.18 4.28 -8.73
N PRO A 158 0.50 4.83 -9.75
CA PRO A 158 0.37 6.28 -9.94
C PRO A 158 -0.57 6.97 -8.95
N ARG A 159 -1.45 6.21 -8.28
CA ARG A 159 -2.39 6.74 -7.28
C ARG A 159 -1.84 6.78 -5.86
N TRP A 160 -0.55 6.51 -5.68
CA TRP A 160 0.14 6.74 -4.42
C TRP A 160 0.45 8.25 -4.24
N PRO A 161 -0.08 8.91 -3.20
CA PRO A 161 0.19 10.32 -2.95
C PRO A 161 1.64 10.53 -2.47
N GLN A 162 2.36 11.43 -3.15
CA GLN A 162 3.74 11.82 -2.83
C GLN A 162 3.84 12.71 -1.59
#